data_AF-A0A931XPZ6-F1
#
_entry.id   AF-A0A931XPZ6-F1
#
_cell.length_a   1.000
_cell.length_b   1.000
_cell.length_c   1.000
_cell.angle_alpha   90.00
_cell.angle_beta   90.00
_cell.angle_gamma   90.00
#
_symmetry.space_group_name_H-M   'P 1'
#
loop_
_entity.id
_entity.type
_entity.pdbx_description
1 polymer ?
#
loop_
_entity_poly.entity_id
_entity_poly.type
_entity_poly.pdbx_seq_one_letter_code
_entity_poly.pdbx_strand_id
1 'polypeptide(L)'
;MSELADLAEGLRQDGKYSEARETLERCLEQSPRHPRALLLLGRLQYQEGTLLEALQTVRTLESVLGRQESLAVIADGLEQLRQMRNLPPDPEFATQTMAELLVQQGYLLEAIDIYRRLFVSCGGEREVWEKILSLREQLRREGSRDAGREKVARQLAVLDGWIGARQGED
;
A
#
# COMPACT_ATOMS: atom_id res chain seq x y z
N MET A 1 -0.33 -7.02 -34.34
CA MET A 1 -0.65 -7.14 -32.89
C MET A 1 0.55 -7.56 -32.06
N SER A 2 1.38 -8.54 -32.47
CA SER A 2 2.68 -8.80 -31.81
C SER A 2 3.62 -7.58 -31.84
N GLU A 3 3.61 -6.81 -32.93
CA GLU A 3 4.46 -5.63 -33.11
C GLU A 3 4.36 -4.58 -32.00
N LEU A 4 3.15 -4.36 -31.44
CA LEU A 4 2.98 -3.42 -30.32
C LEU A 4 3.60 -3.96 -29.03
N ALA A 5 3.52 -5.27 -28.80
CA ALA A 5 4.18 -5.90 -27.65
C ALA A 5 5.70 -5.94 -27.82
N ASP A 6 6.20 -6.13 -29.04
CA ASP A 6 7.63 -6.07 -29.35
C ASP A 6 8.18 -4.63 -29.18
N LEU A 7 7.44 -3.62 -29.66
CA LEU A 7 7.78 -2.21 -29.47
C LEU A 7 7.80 -1.83 -27.98
N ALA A 8 6.79 -2.24 -27.22
CA ALA A 8 6.74 -1.96 -25.79
C ALA A 8 7.90 -2.59 -25.02
N GLU A 9 8.32 -3.79 -25.40
CA GLU A 9 9.48 -4.43 -24.78
C GLU A 9 10.78 -3.68 -25.11
N GLY A 10 10.95 -3.17 -26.33
CA GLY A 10 12.06 -2.28 -26.68
C GLY A 10 12.08 -1.00 -25.83
N LEU A 11 10.94 -0.33 -25.72
CA LEU A 11 10.79 0.87 -24.88
C LEU A 11 11.11 0.59 -23.41
N ARG A 12 10.69 -0.57 -22.89
CA ARG A 12 11.00 -1.00 -21.51
C ARG A 12 12.50 -1.24 -21.31
N GLN A 13 13.19 -1.83 -22.28
CA GLN A 13 14.64 -2.04 -22.24
C GLN A 13 15.41 -0.71 -22.30
N ASP A 14 14.88 0.27 -23.03
CA ASP A 14 15.41 1.64 -23.09
C ASP A 14 15.09 2.47 -21.82
N GLY A 15 14.41 1.88 -20.82
CA GLY A 15 14.03 2.55 -19.58
C GLY A 15 12.83 3.51 -19.71
N LYS A 16 12.16 3.54 -20.87
CA LYS A 16 10.98 4.37 -21.15
C LYS A 16 9.71 3.68 -20.66
N TYR A 17 9.61 3.50 -19.34
CA TYR A 17 8.54 2.72 -18.72
C TYR A 17 7.13 3.26 -18.99
N SER A 18 6.95 4.58 -19.03
CA SER A 18 5.67 5.23 -19.33
C SER A 18 5.20 4.97 -20.76
N GLU A 19 6.08 5.15 -21.74
CA GLU A 19 5.78 4.90 -23.17
C GLU A 19 5.53 3.40 -23.42
N ALA A 20 6.29 2.52 -22.75
CA ALA A 20 6.07 1.08 -22.81
C ALA A 20 4.68 0.70 -22.28
N ARG A 21 4.25 1.30 -21.16
CA ARG A 21 2.92 1.09 -20.57
C ARG A 21 1.81 1.49 -21.55
N GLU A 22 1.86 2.71 -22.07
CA GLU A 22 0.86 3.22 -23.01
C GLU A 22 0.76 2.33 -24.27
N THR A 23 1.90 1.87 -24.78
CA THR A 23 1.96 0.96 -25.93
C THR A 23 1.31 -0.40 -25.61
N LEU A 24 1.50 -0.93 -24.40
CA LEU A 24 0.87 -2.17 -23.93
C LEU A 24 -0.63 -2.00 -23.73
N GLU A 25 -1.08 -0.88 -23.17
CA GLU A 25 -2.50 -0.57 -22.99
C GLU A 25 -3.21 -0.50 -24.34
N ARG A 26 -2.65 0.20 -25.33
CA ARG A 26 -3.18 0.21 -26.71
C ARG A 26 -3.22 -1.17 -27.36
N CYS A 27 -2.25 -2.03 -27.06
CA CYS A 27 -2.24 -3.42 -27.53
C CYS A 27 -3.39 -4.22 -26.90
N LEU A 28 -3.65 -4.02 -25.61
CA LEU A 28 -4.73 -4.68 -24.88
C LEU A 28 -6.11 -4.11 -25.19
N GLU A 29 -6.22 -2.84 -25.59
CA GLU A 29 -7.47 -2.27 -26.13
C GLU A 29 -7.90 -2.99 -27.43
N GLN A 30 -6.93 -3.26 -28.30
CA GLN A 30 -7.18 -3.99 -29.56
C GLN A 30 -7.32 -5.50 -29.35
N SER A 31 -6.65 -6.05 -28.33
CA SER A 31 -6.71 -7.46 -27.99
C SER A 31 -6.62 -7.68 -26.47
N PRO A 32 -7.77 -7.66 -25.77
CA PRO A 32 -7.82 -7.74 -24.31
C PRO A 32 -7.24 -9.03 -23.73
N ARG A 33 -7.10 -10.07 -24.55
CA ARG A 33 -6.59 -11.39 -24.17
C ARG A 33 -5.24 -11.71 -24.81
N HIS A 34 -4.46 -10.70 -25.22
CA HIS A 34 -3.15 -10.94 -25.81
C HIS A 34 -2.13 -11.37 -24.74
N PRO A 35 -1.68 -12.65 -24.69
CA PRO A 35 -0.94 -13.18 -23.54
C PRO A 35 0.39 -12.48 -23.30
N ARG A 36 1.11 -12.15 -24.37
CA ARG A 36 2.42 -11.49 -24.29
C ARG A 36 2.30 -10.05 -23.77
N ALA A 37 1.22 -9.35 -24.14
CA ALA A 37 1.01 -7.98 -23.66
C ALA A 37 0.65 -7.98 -22.17
N LEU A 38 -0.21 -8.91 -21.74
CA LEU A 38 -0.52 -9.11 -20.32
C LEU A 38 0.74 -9.46 -19.50
N LEU A 39 1.61 -10.35 -20.01
CA LEU A 39 2.85 -10.71 -19.32
C LEU A 39 3.79 -9.50 -19.15
N LEU A 40 3.96 -8.70 -20.20
CA LEU A 40 4.81 -7.51 -20.17
C LEU A 40 4.25 -6.43 -19.25
N LEU A 41 2.93 -6.23 -19.26
CA LEU A 41 2.26 -5.27 -18.39
C LEU A 41 2.37 -5.68 -16.91
N GLY A 42 2.15 -6.97 -16.59
CA GLY A 42 2.30 -7.47 -15.22
C GLY A 42 3.72 -7.31 -14.67
N ARG A 43 4.74 -7.50 -15.52
CA ARG A 43 6.15 -7.23 -15.15
C ARG A 43 6.40 -5.76 -14.88
N LEU A 44 5.87 -4.88 -15.73
CA LEU A 44 6.03 -3.44 -15.59
C LEU A 44 5.38 -2.95 -14.27
N GLN A 45 4.14 -3.37 -14.01
CA GLN A 45 3.40 -3.06 -12.79
C GLN A 45 4.13 -3.57 -11.53
N TYR A 46 4.75 -4.75 -11.60
CA TYR A 46 5.59 -5.25 -10.50
C TYR A 46 6.82 -4.34 -10.26
N GLN A 47 7.52 -3.93 -11.33
CA GLN A 47 8.67 -3.01 -11.23
C GLN A 47 8.28 -1.63 -10.68
N GLU A 48 7.09 -1.15 -11.00
CA GLU A 48 6.55 0.13 -10.51
C GLU A 48 5.95 0.03 -9.09
N GLY A 49 5.92 -1.17 -8.50
CA GLY A 49 5.43 -1.41 -7.15
C GLY A 49 3.89 -1.44 -7.02
N THR A 50 3.16 -1.43 -8.14
CA THR A 50 1.69 -1.49 -8.16
C THR A 50 1.19 -2.94 -8.06
N LEU A 51 1.51 -3.60 -6.94
CA LEU A 51 1.24 -5.03 -6.69
C LEU A 51 -0.21 -5.48 -6.94
N LEU A 52 -1.20 -4.60 -6.71
CA LEU A 52 -2.61 -4.89 -6.98
C LEU A 52 -2.91 -5.07 -8.46
N GLU A 53 -2.40 -4.15 -9.28
CA GLU A 53 -2.58 -4.15 -10.72
C GLU A 53 -1.82 -5.35 -11.32
N ALA A 54 -0.59 -5.59 -10.86
CA ALA A 54 0.20 -6.76 -11.26
C ALA A 54 -0.53 -8.08 -10.99
N LEU A 55 -1.13 -8.24 -9.81
CA LEU A 55 -1.89 -9.43 -9.45
C LEU A 55 -3.11 -9.64 -10.35
N GLN A 56 -3.85 -8.57 -10.66
CA GLN A 56 -5.01 -8.64 -11.55
C GLN A 56 -4.59 -9.03 -12.99
N THR A 57 -3.51 -8.44 -13.48
CA THR A 57 -2.97 -8.73 -14.82
C THR A 57 -2.50 -10.19 -14.92
N VAL A 58 -1.81 -10.72 -13.91
CA VAL A 58 -1.38 -12.12 -13.86
C VAL A 58 -2.58 -13.08 -13.80
N ARG A 59 -3.61 -12.78 -13.00
CA ARG A 59 -4.85 -13.60 -12.97
C ARG A 59 -5.57 -13.60 -14.32
N THR A 60 -5.59 -12.45 -15.01
CA THR A 60 -6.14 -12.36 -16.37
C THR A 60 -5.33 -13.21 -17.33
N LEU A 61 -3.99 -13.17 -17.24
CA LEU A 61 -3.11 -14.01 -18.04
C LEU A 61 -3.33 -15.51 -17.78
N GLU A 62 -3.47 -15.93 -16.51
CA GLU A 62 -3.78 -17.32 -16.13
C GLU A 62 -5.12 -17.79 -16.73
N SER A 63 -6.14 -16.92 -16.75
CA SER A 63 -7.43 -17.24 -17.38
C SER A 63 -7.35 -17.44 -18.90
N VAL A 64 -6.37 -16.83 -19.57
CA VAL A 64 -6.18 -16.90 -21.03
C VAL A 64 -5.31 -18.09 -21.42
N LEU A 65 -4.20 -18.32 -20.73
CA LEU A 65 -3.25 -19.39 -21.03
C LEU A 65 -3.61 -20.73 -20.36
N GLY A 66 -4.60 -20.72 -19.47
CA GLY A 66 -4.89 -21.83 -18.58
C GLY A 66 -3.95 -21.83 -17.37
N ARG A 67 -4.35 -22.57 -16.33
CA ARG A 67 -3.58 -22.69 -15.09
C ARG A 67 -2.24 -23.36 -15.37
N GLN A 68 -1.19 -22.55 -15.40
CA GLN A 68 0.21 -22.99 -15.42
C GLN A 68 0.80 -22.82 -14.03
N GLU A 69 1.54 -23.82 -13.57
CA GLU A 69 2.14 -23.85 -12.23
C GLU A 69 3.07 -22.64 -12.00
N SER A 70 3.80 -22.21 -13.04
CA SER A 70 4.66 -21.02 -13.00
C SER A 70 3.91 -19.71 -12.76
N LEU A 71 2.72 -19.54 -13.34
CA LEU A 71 1.89 -18.34 -13.17
C LEU A 71 1.20 -18.35 -11.80
N ALA A 72 0.80 -19.52 -11.31
CA ALA A 72 0.21 -19.69 -9.98
C ALA A 72 1.21 -19.26 -8.89
N VAL A 73 2.48 -19.70 -8.98
CA VAL A 73 3.53 -19.29 -8.04
C VAL A 73 3.73 -17.77 -8.04
N ILE A 74 3.67 -17.13 -9.21
CA ILE A 74 3.79 -15.66 -9.32
C ILE A 74 2.59 -14.98 -8.67
N ALA A 75 1.36 -15.46 -8.93
CA ALA A 75 0.14 -14.91 -8.33
C ALA A 75 0.17 -15.03 -6.80
N ASP A 76 0.55 -16.20 -6.28
CA ASP A 76 0.68 -16.45 -4.84
C ASP A 76 1.74 -15.55 -4.21
N GLY A 77 2.89 -15.40 -4.87
CA GLY A 77 3.97 -14.51 -4.40
C GLY A 77 3.54 -13.04 -4.36
N LEU A 78 2.81 -12.55 -5.38
CA LEU A 78 2.25 -11.21 -5.40
C LEU A 78 1.19 -11.00 -4.31
N GLU A 79 0.38 -12.02 -4.04
CA GLU A 79 -0.63 -11.99 -2.99
C GLU A 79 0.00 -11.95 -1.59
N GLN A 80 1.06 -12.74 -1.36
CA GLN A 80 1.85 -12.70 -0.13
C GLN A 80 2.54 -11.35 0.07
N LEU A 81 3.21 -10.81 -0.96
CA LEU A 81 3.85 -9.49 -0.89
C LEU A 81 2.84 -8.38 -0.57
N ARG A 82 1.64 -8.46 -1.16
CA ARG A 82 0.54 -7.54 -0.84
C ARG A 82 0.12 -7.68 0.62
N GLN A 83 -0.02 -8.90 1.13
CA GLN A 83 -0.37 -9.15 2.53
C GLN A 83 0.71 -8.60 3.48
N MET A 84 1.99 -8.84 3.18
CA MET A 84 3.14 -8.30 3.94
C MET A 84 3.17 -6.77 3.94
N ARG A 85 2.87 -6.12 2.81
CA ARG A 85 2.82 -4.65 2.75
C ARG A 85 1.59 -4.07 3.46
N ASN A 86 0.53 -4.85 3.56
CA ASN A 86 -0.68 -4.49 4.31
C ASN A 86 -0.63 -4.93 5.78
N LEU A 87 0.36 -5.72 6.16
CA LEU A 87 0.63 -6.04 7.55
C LEU A 87 1.11 -4.74 8.21
N PRO A 88 0.42 -4.27 9.26
CA PRO A 88 0.94 -3.19 10.07
C PRO A 88 2.36 -3.59 10.54
N PRO A 89 3.33 -2.65 10.60
CA PRO A 89 4.66 -2.97 11.12
C PRO A 89 4.53 -3.63 12.49
N ASP A 90 5.24 -4.74 12.65
CA ASP A 90 5.13 -5.69 13.76
C ASP A 90 5.11 -4.96 15.12
N PRO A 91 4.17 -5.26 16.04
CA PRO A 91 4.15 -4.67 17.38
C PRO A 91 5.48 -4.78 18.15
N GLU A 92 6.34 -5.77 17.88
CA GLU A 92 7.67 -5.87 18.51
C GLU A 92 8.61 -4.69 18.18
N PHE A 93 8.41 -4.00 17.06
CA PHE A 93 9.19 -2.82 16.68
C PHE A 93 8.53 -1.49 17.05
N ALA A 94 7.31 -1.50 17.60
CA ALA A 94 6.59 -0.33 18.05
C ALA A 94 7.21 0.19 19.36
N THR A 95 8.30 0.95 19.27
CA THR A 95 8.93 1.60 20.42
C THR A 95 8.49 3.05 20.55
N GLN A 96 8.53 3.58 21.77
CA GLN A 96 8.29 5.00 22.02
C GLN A 96 9.27 5.88 21.24
N THR A 97 10.55 5.49 21.17
CA THR A 97 11.58 6.20 20.39
C THR A 97 11.23 6.30 18.90
N MET A 98 10.68 5.24 18.30
CA MET A 98 10.24 5.26 16.91
C MET A 98 9.07 6.23 16.69
N ALA A 99 8.08 6.21 17.60
CA ALA A 99 6.96 7.14 17.52
C ALA A 99 7.42 8.59 17.62
N GLU A 100 8.35 8.89 18.53
CA GLU A 100 8.94 10.23 18.69
C GLU A 100 9.70 10.70 17.45
N LEU A 101 10.48 9.82 16.82
CA LEU A 101 11.17 10.13 15.55
C LEU A 101 10.18 10.46 14.42
N LEU A 102 9.08 9.73 14.34
CA LEU A 102 8.03 9.99 13.34
C LEU A 102 7.34 11.34 13.58
N VAL A 103 7.10 11.71 14.85
CA VAL A 103 6.59 13.03 15.20
C VAL A 103 7.54 14.13 14.75
N GLN A 104 8.84 13.98 15.03
CA GLN A 104 9.86 14.95 14.60
C GLN A 104 9.93 15.11 13.08
N GLN A 105 9.66 14.04 12.34
CA GLN A 105 9.69 14.03 10.88
C GLN A 105 8.37 14.48 10.22
N GLY A 106 7.31 14.70 11.01
CA GLY A 106 5.99 15.14 10.56
C GLY A 106 5.02 14.02 10.15
N TYR A 107 5.36 12.76 10.44
CA TYR A 107 4.53 11.57 10.19
C TYR A 107 3.57 11.33 11.36
N LEU A 108 2.69 12.31 11.62
CA LEU A 108 1.82 12.32 12.80
C LEU A 108 0.79 11.17 12.78
N LEU A 109 0.33 10.76 11.60
CA LEU A 109 -0.66 9.68 11.46
C LEU A 109 -0.05 8.30 11.75
N GLU A 110 1.19 8.10 11.33
CA GLU A 110 1.97 6.90 11.59
C GLU A 110 2.38 6.84 13.08
N ALA A 111 2.78 7.99 13.64
CA ALA A 111 3.14 8.10 15.05
C ALA A 111 1.96 7.77 15.98
N ILE A 112 0.76 8.31 15.70
CA ILE A 112 -0.40 8.07 16.57
C ILE A 112 -0.86 6.61 16.52
N ASP A 113 -0.72 5.92 15.39
CA ASP A 113 -1.01 4.49 15.29
C ASP A 113 -0.04 3.64 16.12
N ILE A 114 1.24 4.01 16.17
CA ILE A 114 2.23 3.34 17.03
C ILE A 114 1.88 3.55 18.51
N TYR A 115 1.58 4.78 18.92
CA TYR A 115 1.17 5.07 20.30
C TYR A 115 -0.11 4.33 20.70
N ARG A 116 -1.10 4.18 19.81
CA ARG A 116 -2.30 3.37 20.08
C ARG A 116 -1.97 1.89 20.32
N ARG A 117 -1.03 1.34 19.57
CA ARG A 117 -0.60 -0.06 19.77
C ARG A 117 0.18 -0.23 21.06
N LEU A 118 1.09 0.69 21.34
CA LEU A 118 1.79 0.76 22.63
C LEU A 118 0.80 0.80 23.80
N PHE A 119 -0.25 1.62 23.69
CA PHE A 119 -1.28 1.73 24.72
C PHE A 119 -1.99 0.40 24.97
N VAL A 120 -2.36 -0.33 23.91
CA VAL A 120 -3.03 -1.65 24.03
C VAL A 120 -2.08 -2.73 24.56
N SER A 121 -0.81 -2.70 24.13
CA SER A 121 0.21 -3.68 24.52
C SER A 121 0.69 -3.50 25.97
N CYS A 122 0.92 -2.26 26.39
CA CYS A 122 1.45 -1.91 27.71
C CYS A 122 0.36 -1.74 28.78
N GLY A 123 -0.90 -2.09 28.48
CA GLY A 123 -1.97 -2.10 29.49
C GLY A 123 -2.53 -0.71 29.86
N GLY A 124 -2.43 0.27 28.96
CA GLY A 124 -3.13 1.53 29.12
C GLY A 124 -2.41 2.61 29.92
N GLU A 125 -1.09 2.71 29.80
CA GLU A 125 -0.30 3.72 30.52
C GLU A 125 -0.78 5.16 30.24
N ARG A 126 -0.86 5.96 31.31
CA ARG A 126 -1.33 7.36 31.25
C ARG A 126 -0.45 8.24 30.35
N GLU A 127 0.85 8.04 30.38
CA GLU A 127 1.80 8.82 29.56
C GLU A 127 1.54 8.60 28.06
N VAL A 128 1.33 7.35 27.66
CA VAL A 128 1.00 6.97 26.28
C VAL A 128 -0.34 7.57 25.86
N TRP A 129 -1.34 7.58 26.76
CA TRP A 129 -2.64 8.20 26.51
C TRP A 129 -2.56 9.71 26.27
N GLU A 130 -1.81 10.43 27.12
CA GLU A 130 -1.61 11.87 26.98
C GLU A 130 -0.91 12.21 25.65
N LYS A 131 0.05 11.37 25.21
CA LYS A 131 0.67 11.50 23.89
C LYS A 131 -0.33 11.31 22.75
N ILE A 132 -1.23 10.32 22.82
CA ILE A 132 -2.28 10.11 21.81
C ILE A 132 -3.18 11.34 21.69
N LEU A 133 -3.61 11.92 22.82
CA LEU A 133 -4.47 13.11 22.83
C LEU A 133 -3.77 14.33 22.24
N SER A 134 -2.50 14.55 22.59
CA SER A 134 -1.68 15.64 22.04
C SER A 134 -1.50 15.50 20.54
N LEU A 135 -1.15 14.30 20.07
CA LEU A 135 -0.92 14.02 18.65
C LEU A 135 -2.20 14.13 17.83
N ARG A 136 -3.36 13.77 18.41
CA ARG A 136 -4.65 13.97 17.75
C ARG A 136 -4.89 15.45 17.42
N GLU A 137 -4.63 16.34 18.37
CA GLU A 137 -4.83 17.78 18.17
C GLU A 137 -3.82 18.34 17.16
N GLN A 138 -2.57 17.87 17.22
CA GLN A 138 -1.54 18.24 16.25
C GLN A 138 -1.91 17.77 14.83
N LEU A 139 -2.39 16.53 14.69
CA LEU A 139 -2.84 15.94 13.43
C LEU A 139 -4.03 16.70 12.83
N ARG A 140 -4.92 17.27 13.65
CA ARG A 140 -6.02 18.16 13.17
C ARG A 140 -5.52 19.48 12.61
N ARG A 141 -4.46 20.04 13.19
CA ARG A 141 -3.91 21.36 12.83
C ARG A 141 -2.98 21.29 11.63
N GLU A 142 -2.06 20.33 11.66
CA GLU A 142 -0.92 20.26 10.75
C GLU A 142 -1.12 19.22 9.64
N GLY A 143 -2.00 18.23 9.85
CA GLY A 143 -2.09 17.06 8.98
C GLY A 143 -0.89 16.11 9.17
N SER A 144 -0.72 15.13 8.27
CA SER A 144 0.48 14.28 8.25
C SER A 144 1.19 14.43 6.91
N ARG A 145 2.52 14.41 6.93
CA ARG A 145 3.39 14.70 5.78
C ARG A 145 3.06 13.88 4.52
N ASP A 146 2.72 12.61 4.69
CA ASP A 146 2.44 11.67 3.59
C ASP A 146 0.96 11.22 3.53
N ALA A 147 0.07 11.91 4.23
CA ALA A 147 -1.35 11.61 4.22
C ALA A 147 -2.17 12.79 3.68
N GLY A 148 -2.91 12.54 2.59
CA GLY A 148 -3.91 13.48 2.11
C GLY A 148 -4.97 13.79 3.17
N ARG A 149 -5.52 15.01 3.14
CA ARG A 149 -6.50 15.51 4.13
C ARG A 149 -7.69 14.56 4.34
N GLU A 150 -8.15 13.90 3.29
CA GLU A 150 -9.24 12.93 3.35
C GLU A 150 -8.87 11.67 4.14
N LYS A 151 -7.64 11.15 3.97
CA LYS A 151 -7.12 10.01 4.75
C LYS A 151 -6.99 10.41 6.22
N VAL A 152 -6.45 11.60 6.49
CA VAL A 152 -6.31 12.14 7.85
C VAL A 152 -7.68 12.29 8.52
N ALA A 153 -8.66 12.87 7.84
CA ALA A 153 -10.01 13.05 8.38
C ALA A 153 -10.71 11.73 8.73
N ARG A 154 -10.61 10.71 7.85
CA ARG A 154 -11.16 9.38 8.12
C ARG A 154 -10.53 8.74 9.35
N GLN A 155 -9.20 8.81 9.47
CA GLN A 155 -8.49 8.23 10.61
C GLN A 155 -8.77 8.97 11.92
N LEU A 156 -8.89 10.31 11.87
CA LEU A 156 -9.31 11.10 13.02
C LEU A 156 -10.71 10.71 13.51
N ALA A 157 -11.67 10.49 12.61
CA ALA A 157 -13.01 10.06 13.00
C ALA A 157 -13.01 8.69 13.71
N VAL A 158 -12.21 7.73 13.22
CA VAL A 158 -12.03 6.43 13.86
C VAL A 158 -11.37 6.59 15.24
N LEU A 159 -10.36 7.45 15.33
CA LEU A 159 -9.66 7.73 16.58
C LEU A 159 -10.58 8.37 17.62
N ASP A 160 -11.40 9.35 17.22
CA ASP A 160 -12.35 10.02 18.12
C ASP A 160 -13.39 9.04 18.67
N GLY A 161 -13.89 8.11 17.84
CA GLY A 161 -14.76 7.03 18.30
C GLY A 161 -14.07 6.08 19.29
N TRP A 162 -12.80 5.73 19.03
CA TRP A 162 -12.01 4.88 19.90
C TRP A 162 -11.71 5.52 21.27
N ILE A 163 -11.47 6.85 21.27
CA ILE A 163 -11.27 7.64 22.49
C ILE A 163 -12.58 7.75 23.28
N GLY A 164 -13.67 8.10 22.60
CA GLY A 164 -14.99 8.26 23.24
C GLY A 164 -15.48 6.98 23.91
N ALA A 165 -15.26 5.82 23.28
CA ALA A 165 -15.59 4.52 23.88
C ALA A 165 -14.87 4.24 25.21
N ARG A 166 -13.66 4.77 25.39
CA ARG A 166 -12.84 4.58 26.61
C ARG A 166 -13.02 5.67 27.67
N GLN A 167 -13.54 6.83 27.29
CA GLN A 167 -13.89 7.90 28.22
C GLN A 167 -15.31 7.75 28.79
N GLY A 168 -16.15 6.91 28.18
CA GLY A 168 -17.50 6.59 28.65
C GLY A 168 -17.59 5.36 29.57
N GLU A 169 -16.47 4.67 29.80
CA GLU A 169 -16.33 3.61 30.80
C GLU A 169 -15.64 4.23 32.04
N ASP A 170 -16.40 5.00 32.82
CA ASP A 170 -16.02 5.39 34.20
C ASP A 170 -15.88 4.16 35.11
#